data_AF-A0A7X7PDD7-F1
#
_entry.id   AF-A0A7X7PDD7-F1
#
_cell.length_a   1.000
_cell.length_b   1.000
_cell.length_c   1.000
_cell.angle_alpha   90.00
_cell.angle_beta   90.00
_cell.angle_gamma   90.00
#
_symmetry.space_group_name_H-M   'P 1'
#
loop_
_entity.id
_entity.type
_entity.pdbx_description
1 polymer ?
#
loop_
_entity_poly.entity_id
_entity_poly.type
_entity_poly.pdbx_seq_one_letter_code
_entity_poly.pdbx_strand_id
1 'polypeptide(L)'
;MPSSDDQNMHPTTRQHAHHNSRGLTRLLAVIAGVVAVTLGLVAPASADDTSTRFSPTFTVVPGGLCGAVIDATKLPQERPGQFSIEASITRIGLGCGPFQLYVRWRNLDTGLTGGQSNPVDANGHIGGAQDGVITGLGYGPGAGRVEAWIDTGSADYYPNEPMIPHISGRATFTLN
;
A
#
# COMPACT_ATOMS: atom_id res chain seq x y z
N MET A 1 4.94 -40.74 -41.95
CA MET A 1 4.53 -42.09 -41.50
C MET A 1 5.45 -43.10 -42.17
N PRO A 2 5.86 -44.22 -41.53
CA PRO A 2 5.62 -44.72 -40.15
C PRO A 2 6.98 -44.87 -39.39
N SER A 3 7.15 -45.47 -38.21
CA SER A 3 6.41 -45.79 -36.97
C SER A 3 7.28 -46.80 -36.20
N SER A 4 7.27 -46.76 -34.86
CA SER A 4 7.42 -47.93 -33.96
C SER A 4 8.79 -48.66 -33.93
N ASP A 5 9.24 -49.30 -32.86
CA ASP A 5 8.85 -49.48 -31.47
C ASP A 5 10.05 -50.18 -30.79
N ASP A 6 10.00 -50.20 -29.45
CA ASP A 6 10.28 -51.37 -28.62
C ASP A 6 11.49 -51.44 -27.68
N GLN A 7 11.15 -52.03 -26.54
CA GLN A 7 11.71 -52.11 -25.20
C GLN A 7 12.96 -53.02 -25.11
N ASN A 8 13.76 -52.92 -24.04
CA ASN A 8 13.62 -53.76 -22.83
C ASN A 8 14.92 -53.89 -21.99
N MET A 9 14.70 -54.11 -20.68
CA MET A 9 15.52 -54.88 -19.73
C MET A 9 16.80 -54.30 -19.08
N HIS A 10 16.62 -53.81 -17.84
CA HIS A 10 17.41 -54.19 -16.66
C HIS A 10 17.14 -55.67 -16.29
N PRO A 11 17.84 -56.36 -15.35
CA PRO A 11 18.89 -55.93 -14.39
C PRO A 11 20.04 -56.96 -14.23
N THR A 12 21.09 -56.67 -13.44
CA THR A 12 21.61 -57.63 -12.43
C THR A 12 22.61 -57.00 -11.45
N THR A 13 22.19 -56.98 -10.19
CA THR A 13 22.95 -56.74 -8.96
C THR A 13 23.88 -57.92 -8.64
N ARG A 14 25.01 -57.65 -7.94
CA ARG A 14 25.73 -58.47 -6.91
C ARG A 14 27.20 -58.02 -6.89
N GLN A 15 28.00 -58.03 -5.82
CA GLN A 15 27.86 -58.23 -4.37
C GLN A 15 29.22 -57.83 -3.76
N HIS A 16 29.19 -57.37 -2.50
CA HIS A 16 30.14 -57.58 -1.39
C HIS A 16 31.60 -57.98 -1.71
N ALA A 17 32.65 -57.28 -1.27
CA ALA A 17 33.10 -56.91 0.08
C ALA A 17 34.46 -57.58 0.35
N HIS A 18 35.24 -57.01 1.30
CA HIS A 18 36.44 -57.55 1.94
C HIS A 18 37.73 -57.54 1.08
N HIS A 19 38.93 -57.23 1.56
CA HIS A 19 39.53 -57.28 2.89
C HIS A 19 40.78 -56.37 2.85
N ASN A 20 40.92 -55.38 3.73
CA ASN A 20 41.79 -55.40 4.92
C ASN A 20 43.32 -55.48 4.62
N SER A 21 44.06 -54.40 4.91
CA SER A 21 45.10 -54.36 5.97
C SER A 21 46.31 -53.46 5.67
N ARG A 22 46.77 -52.80 6.76
CA ARG A 22 48.14 -52.33 7.09
C ARG A 22 48.51 -50.86 6.85
N GLY A 23 48.97 -50.23 7.93
CA GLY A 23 49.96 -49.13 7.89
C GLY A 23 49.40 -47.77 8.33
N LEU A 24 49.17 -47.55 9.63
CA LEU A 24 50.04 -46.77 10.52
C LEU A 24 50.34 -45.32 10.08
N THR A 25 49.87 -44.38 10.93
CA THR A 25 50.47 -43.07 11.27
C THR A 25 50.49 -41.94 10.23
N ARG A 26 49.66 -40.90 10.44
CA ARG A 26 50.02 -39.57 11.03
C ARG A 26 49.24 -38.38 10.41
N LEU A 27 48.85 -37.48 11.32
CA LEU A 27 48.54 -36.04 11.20
C LEU A 27 47.21 -35.56 10.56
N LEU A 28 46.31 -35.14 11.47
CA LEU A 28 45.65 -33.82 11.56
C LEU A 28 45.54 -32.94 10.29
N ALA A 29 44.30 -32.68 9.88
CA ALA A 29 43.79 -31.31 9.67
C ALA A 29 42.25 -31.34 9.57
N VAL A 30 41.57 -30.86 10.61
CA VAL A 30 40.14 -30.51 10.53
C VAL A 30 40.08 -29.16 9.84
N ILE A 31 39.69 -29.13 8.57
CA ILE A 31 39.26 -27.90 7.91
C ILE A 31 37.73 -27.89 7.97
N ALA A 32 37.20 -27.35 9.07
CA ALA A 32 35.80 -26.98 9.16
C ALA A 32 35.62 -25.73 8.29
N GLY A 33 35.26 -25.93 7.02
CA GLY A 33 34.77 -24.85 6.17
C GLY A 33 33.40 -24.42 6.66
N VAL A 34 33.34 -23.35 7.45
CA VAL A 34 32.07 -22.69 7.77
C VAL A 34 31.66 -21.90 6.54
N VAL A 35 30.78 -22.47 5.72
CA VAL A 35 30.02 -21.70 4.73
C VAL A 35 29.00 -20.88 5.53
N ALA A 36 29.31 -19.61 5.75
CA ALA A 36 28.35 -18.65 6.29
C ALA A 36 27.29 -18.37 5.21
N VAL A 37 26.22 -19.18 5.19
CA VAL A 37 25.01 -18.82 4.46
C VAL A 37 24.36 -17.68 5.23
N THR A 38 24.53 -16.44 4.75
CA THR A 38 23.70 -15.32 5.19
C THR A 38 22.29 -15.55 4.68
N LEU A 39 21.47 -16.26 5.47
CA LEU A 39 20.03 -16.21 5.33
C LEU A 39 19.62 -14.79 5.73
N GLY A 40 19.56 -13.89 4.74
CA GLY A 40 18.92 -12.60 4.91
C GLY A 40 17.46 -12.87 5.27
N LEU A 41 17.10 -12.69 6.54
CA LEU A 41 15.71 -12.58 6.94
C LEU A 41 15.16 -11.33 6.28
N VAL A 42 14.54 -11.50 5.11
CA VAL A 42 13.53 -10.54 4.65
C VAL A 42 12.37 -10.71 5.62
N ALA A 43 12.35 -9.88 6.67
CA ALA A 43 11.17 -9.76 7.50
C ALA A 43 10.00 -9.43 6.56
N PRO A 44 8.87 -10.17 6.63
CA PRO A 44 7.69 -9.76 5.89
C PRO A 44 7.37 -8.34 6.34
N ALA A 45 7.24 -7.40 5.40
CA ALA A 45 6.72 -6.09 5.73
C ALA A 45 5.30 -6.31 6.28
N SER A 46 5.13 -6.12 7.59
CA SER A 46 3.82 -6.29 8.20
C SER A 46 2.91 -5.20 7.63
N ALA A 47 1.95 -5.57 6.79
CA ALA A 47 0.90 -4.66 6.39
C ALA A 47 0.18 -4.16 7.65
N ASP A 48 -0.02 -2.84 7.78
CA ASP A 48 -0.96 -2.33 8.77
C ASP A 48 -2.39 -2.66 8.30
N ASP A 49 -2.93 -3.75 8.87
CA ASP A 49 -4.27 -4.26 8.57
C ASP A 49 -5.40 -3.43 9.22
N THR A 50 -5.05 -2.34 9.90
CA THR A 50 -6.03 -1.52 10.62
C THR A 50 -6.71 -0.52 9.69
N SER A 51 -8.04 -0.45 9.73
CA SER A 51 -8.78 0.68 9.15
C SER A 51 -8.93 1.80 10.17
N THR A 52 -8.83 3.06 9.72
CA THR A 52 -8.94 4.22 10.62
C THR A 52 -9.89 5.24 10.03
N ARG A 53 -10.97 5.55 10.76
CA ARG A 53 -11.97 6.54 10.34
C ARG A 53 -11.45 7.96 10.57
N PHE A 54 -11.71 8.84 9.60
CA PHE A 54 -11.50 10.28 9.74
C PHE A 54 -12.68 10.90 10.47
N SER A 55 -12.44 11.98 11.21
CA SER A 55 -13.54 12.88 11.56
C SER A 55 -14.22 13.39 10.29
N PRO A 56 -15.55 13.61 10.29
CA PRO A 56 -16.25 14.09 9.09
C PRO A 56 -15.74 15.46 8.65
N THR A 57 -15.62 15.66 7.34
CA THR A 57 -15.37 16.99 6.75
C THR A 57 -16.70 17.63 6.41
N PHE A 58 -16.89 18.89 6.78
CA PHE A 58 -18.07 19.66 6.41
C PHE A 58 -17.66 20.78 5.46
N THR A 59 -18.32 20.92 4.32
CA THR A 59 -17.96 21.93 3.32
C THR A 59 -19.18 22.66 2.76
N VAL A 60 -18.99 23.94 2.43
CA VAL A 60 -19.95 24.74 1.66
C VAL A 60 -19.61 24.60 0.19
N VAL A 61 -20.45 23.90 -0.55
CA VAL A 61 -20.21 23.56 -1.96
C VAL A 61 -20.59 24.75 -2.85
N PRO A 62 -19.77 25.09 -3.87
CA PRO A 62 -20.14 26.08 -4.88
C PRO A 62 -21.49 25.79 -5.55
N GLY A 63 -22.22 26.81 -5.97
CA GLY A 63 -23.52 26.68 -6.63
C GLY A 63 -24.66 27.31 -5.83
N GLY A 64 -25.77 26.59 -5.68
CA GLY A 64 -26.93 27.00 -4.89
C GLY A 64 -26.68 26.96 -3.37
N LEU A 65 -27.76 26.85 -2.59
CA LEU A 65 -27.67 26.59 -1.15
C LEU A 65 -27.32 25.11 -0.92
N CYS A 66 -26.05 24.76 -1.10
CA CYS A 66 -25.55 23.40 -0.97
C CYS A 66 -24.37 23.29 0.00
N GLY A 67 -24.41 22.27 0.86
CA GLY A 67 -23.28 21.79 1.64
C GLY A 67 -23.02 20.31 1.37
N ALA A 68 -21.89 19.81 1.83
CA ALA A 68 -21.59 18.38 1.82
C ALA A 68 -20.90 17.93 3.10
N VAL A 69 -21.19 16.69 3.48
CA VAL A 69 -20.46 15.93 4.49
C VAL A 69 -19.62 14.90 3.76
N ILE A 70 -18.33 14.88 4.05
CA ILE A 70 -17.40 13.90 3.48
C ILE A 70 -16.92 13.02 4.62
N ASP A 71 -17.32 11.76 4.56
CA ASP A 71 -16.84 10.71 5.45
C ASP A 71 -15.70 9.97 4.76
N ALA A 72 -14.66 9.65 5.52
CA ALA A 72 -13.53 8.91 4.97
C ALA A 72 -12.95 7.90 5.95
N THR A 73 -12.39 6.83 5.40
CA THR A 73 -11.72 5.77 6.16
C THR A 73 -10.42 5.39 5.47
N LYS A 74 -9.31 5.41 6.21
CA LYS A 74 -8.05 4.77 5.80
C LYS A 74 -8.30 3.29 5.67
N LEU A 75 -7.97 2.73 4.51
CA LEU A 75 -8.07 1.30 4.23
C LEU A 75 -6.81 0.58 4.72
N PRO A 76 -6.87 -0.74 4.96
CA PRO A 76 -5.68 -1.57 5.22
C PRO A 76 -4.56 -1.31 4.21
N GLN A 77 -3.33 -1.37 4.69
CA GLN A 77 -2.15 -1.00 3.90
C GLN A 77 -1.82 -2.08 2.85
N GLU A 78 -2.01 -1.78 1.57
CA GLU A 78 -1.62 -2.68 0.48
C GLU A 78 -0.10 -2.69 0.22
N ARG A 79 0.58 -1.56 0.46
CA ARG A 79 2.01 -1.39 0.24
C ARG A 79 2.68 -0.66 1.40
N PRO A 80 3.88 -1.09 1.83
CA PRO A 80 4.64 -0.43 2.89
C PRO A 80 4.79 1.08 2.69
N GLY A 81 4.55 1.84 3.77
CA GLY A 81 4.65 3.29 3.78
C GLY A 81 3.65 4.04 2.89
N GLN A 82 2.60 3.38 2.39
CA GLN A 82 1.54 3.97 1.58
C GLN A 82 0.18 3.76 2.24
N PHE A 83 -0.79 4.62 1.94
CA PHE A 83 -2.17 4.40 2.36
C PHE A 83 -3.14 4.84 1.27
N SER A 84 -4.32 4.23 1.31
CA SER A 84 -5.47 4.60 0.50
C SER A 84 -6.60 5.00 1.44
N ILE A 85 -7.50 5.85 0.97
CA ILE A 85 -8.74 6.14 1.70
C ILE A 85 -9.94 5.78 0.84
N GLU A 86 -11.00 5.33 1.49
CA GLU A 86 -12.34 5.29 0.90
C GLU A 86 -13.09 6.53 1.40
N ALA A 87 -13.60 7.33 0.48
CA ALA A 87 -14.34 8.55 0.78
C ALA A 87 -15.77 8.47 0.21
N SER A 88 -16.73 8.89 1.01
CA SER A 88 -18.15 9.01 0.63
C SER A 88 -18.62 10.44 0.85
N ILE A 89 -19.41 10.95 -0.09
CA ILE A 89 -19.85 12.35 -0.11
C ILE A 89 -21.38 12.38 -0.03
N THR A 90 -21.90 12.89 1.08
CA THR A 90 -23.32 13.15 1.27
C THR A 90 -23.60 14.63 1.05
N ARG A 91 -24.35 14.96 -0.01
CA ARG A 91 -24.72 16.35 -0.34
C ARG A 91 -26.05 16.73 0.32
N ILE A 92 -26.14 17.97 0.78
CA ILE A 92 -27.30 18.52 1.47
C ILE A 92 -27.67 19.85 0.82
N GLY A 93 -28.90 19.96 0.32
CA GLY A 93 -29.40 21.18 -0.33
C GLY A 93 -29.65 21.01 -1.82
N LEU A 94 -29.69 22.13 -2.56
CA LEU A 94 -30.09 22.18 -3.97
C LEU A 94 -29.03 22.91 -4.80
N GLY A 95 -28.86 22.49 -6.05
CA GLY A 95 -27.97 23.15 -7.02
C GLY A 95 -26.48 22.99 -6.68
N CYS A 96 -26.09 21.82 -6.17
CA CYS A 96 -24.71 21.53 -5.82
C CYS A 96 -23.80 21.53 -7.05
N GLY A 97 -22.76 22.36 -7.03
CA GLY A 97 -21.74 22.43 -8.05
C GLY A 97 -20.59 21.43 -7.83
N PRO A 98 -19.69 21.34 -8.82
CA PRO A 98 -18.44 20.61 -8.67
C PRO A 98 -17.50 21.34 -7.70
N PHE A 99 -16.53 20.60 -7.14
CA PHE A 99 -15.46 21.13 -6.28
C PHE A 99 -14.23 20.20 -6.34
N GLN A 100 -13.12 20.60 -5.71
CA GLN A 100 -11.93 19.74 -5.58
C GLN A 100 -11.85 19.16 -4.17
N LEU A 101 -11.62 17.84 -4.08
CA LEU A 101 -11.33 17.13 -2.84
C LEU A 101 -9.82 16.95 -2.71
N TYR A 102 -9.23 17.43 -1.62
CA TYR A 102 -7.81 17.25 -1.33
C TYR A 102 -7.64 16.31 -0.16
N VAL A 103 -6.84 15.26 -0.35
CA VAL A 103 -6.34 14.41 0.72
C VAL A 103 -4.90 14.80 0.96
N ARG A 104 -4.61 15.38 2.12
CA ARG A 104 -3.28 15.84 2.50
C ARG A 104 -2.76 15.03 3.66
N TRP A 105 -1.44 14.96 3.78
CA TRP A 105 -0.81 14.23 4.86
C TRP A 105 0.52 14.84 5.27
N ARG A 106 0.91 14.53 6.51
CA ARG A 106 2.22 14.77 7.08
C ARG A 106 2.68 13.54 7.84
N ASN A 107 3.87 13.06 7.53
CA ASN A 107 4.57 12.12 8.39
C ASN A 107 5.14 12.91 9.58
N LEU A 108 4.68 12.58 10.78
CA LEU A 108 5.03 13.28 12.02
C LEU A 108 6.44 12.93 12.50
N ASP A 109 7.00 11.82 12.03
CA ASP A 109 8.31 11.33 12.45
C ASP A 109 9.41 11.86 11.51
N THR A 110 9.13 11.94 10.20
CA THR A 110 10.10 12.43 9.19
C THR A 110 9.89 13.89 8.78
N GLY A 111 8.70 14.44 9.03
CA GLY A 111 8.31 15.77 8.57
C GLY A 111 7.91 15.84 7.09
N LEU A 112 7.97 14.72 6.34
CA LEU A 112 7.52 14.68 4.96
C LEU A 112 6.05 15.05 4.85
N THR A 113 5.68 15.74 3.78
CA THR A 113 4.30 16.13 3.48
C THR A 113 3.96 15.81 2.05
N GLY A 114 2.68 15.56 1.79
CA GLY A 114 2.17 15.38 0.44
C GLY A 114 0.66 15.36 0.41
N GLY A 115 0.14 14.93 -0.73
CA GLY A 115 -1.29 14.79 -0.91
C GLY A 115 -1.67 14.55 -2.35
N GLN A 116 -2.96 14.43 -2.57
CA GLN A 116 -3.58 14.32 -3.87
C GLN A 116 -4.87 15.12 -3.91
N SER A 117 -5.21 15.61 -5.10
CA SER A 117 -6.48 16.25 -5.38
C SER A 117 -7.27 15.43 -6.38
N ASN A 118 -8.57 15.30 -6.16
CA ASN A 118 -9.49 14.66 -7.07
C ASN A 118 -10.70 15.60 -7.32
N PRO A 119 -11.11 15.81 -8.57
CA PRO A 119 -12.31 16.58 -8.86
C PRO A 119 -13.54 15.82 -8.35
N VAL A 120 -14.52 16.54 -7.82
CA VAL A 120 -15.83 16.00 -7.47
C VAL A 120 -16.86 16.65 -8.39
N ASP A 121 -17.61 15.82 -9.13
CA ASP A 121 -18.64 16.33 -10.04
C ASP A 121 -19.88 16.83 -9.29
N ALA A 122 -20.84 17.42 -10.01
CA ALA A 122 -22.08 17.94 -9.42
C ALA A 122 -22.93 16.88 -8.69
N ASN A 123 -22.77 15.60 -9.03
CA ASN A 123 -23.48 14.48 -8.42
C ASN A 123 -22.77 13.91 -7.18
N GLY A 124 -21.53 14.35 -6.91
CA GLY A 124 -20.72 13.86 -5.79
C GLY A 124 -19.79 12.69 -6.15
N HIS A 125 -19.63 12.36 -7.43
CA HIS A 125 -18.66 11.37 -7.85
C HIS A 125 -17.25 11.94 -7.82
N ILE A 126 -16.32 11.18 -7.25
CA ILE A 126 -14.91 11.54 -7.15
C ILE A 126 -14.21 11.05 -8.42
N GLY A 127 -13.78 11.98 -9.26
CA GLY A 127 -13.09 11.69 -10.51
C GLY A 127 -11.75 10.99 -10.27
N GLY A 128 -11.53 9.90 -11.02
CA GLY A 128 -10.32 9.07 -10.89
C GLY A 128 -10.30 8.14 -9.67
N ALA A 129 -11.34 8.14 -8.83
CA ALA A 129 -11.52 7.20 -7.73
C ALA A 129 -12.56 6.16 -8.10
N GLN A 130 -12.18 4.89 -8.11
CA GLN A 130 -13.12 3.78 -8.30
C GLN A 130 -13.81 3.52 -6.96
N ASP A 131 -15.16 3.49 -6.96
CA ASP A 131 -15.98 3.25 -5.76
C ASP A 131 -15.66 4.20 -4.58
N GLY A 132 -15.19 5.42 -4.87
CA GLY A 132 -14.79 6.40 -3.84
C GLY A 132 -13.42 6.11 -3.21
N VAL A 133 -12.71 5.07 -3.66
CA VAL A 133 -11.37 4.75 -3.19
C VAL A 133 -10.34 5.63 -3.89
N ILE A 134 -9.70 6.48 -3.10
CA ILE A 134 -8.61 7.36 -3.52
C ILE A 134 -7.31 6.66 -3.16
N THR A 135 -6.59 6.26 -4.20
CA THR A 135 -5.25 5.68 -4.11
C THR A 135 -4.21 6.68 -4.60
N GLY A 136 -2.93 6.34 -4.43
CA GLY A 136 -1.85 7.08 -5.10
C GLY A 136 -1.57 8.46 -4.50
N LEU A 137 -1.79 8.66 -3.20
CA LEU A 137 -1.61 9.91 -2.42
C LEU A 137 -0.17 10.49 -2.44
N GLY A 138 0.45 10.68 -3.60
CA GLY A 138 1.85 11.03 -3.81
C GLY A 138 2.82 9.84 -3.71
N TYR A 139 4.09 10.13 -3.37
CA TYR A 139 5.17 9.15 -3.14
C TYR A 139 4.95 8.23 -1.91
N GLY A 140 3.80 8.32 -1.25
CA GLY A 140 3.51 7.68 0.03
C GLY A 140 4.16 8.41 1.21
N PRO A 141 3.55 8.43 2.41
CA PRO A 141 4.15 9.06 3.59
C PRO A 141 5.44 8.42 4.10
N GLY A 142 5.73 7.19 3.66
CA GLY A 142 6.75 6.34 4.28
C GLY A 142 6.28 5.75 5.61
N ALA A 143 7.10 4.88 6.19
CA ALA A 143 6.82 4.31 7.50
C ALA A 143 6.81 5.39 8.59
N GLY A 144 6.03 5.16 9.64
CA GLY A 144 5.90 6.04 10.81
C GLY A 144 4.49 6.57 11.02
N ARG A 145 4.38 7.52 11.94
CA ARG A 145 3.11 8.16 12.32
C ARG A 145 2.71 9.19 11.29
N VAL A 146 1.49 9.07 10.77
CA VAL A 146 0.94 9.95 9.74
C VAL A 146 -0.29 10.66 10.29
N GLU A 147 -0.30 11.99 10.19
CA GLU A 147 -1.52 12.78 10.25
C GLU A 147 -2.00 13.02 8.84
N ALA A 148 -3.26 12.67 8.56
CA ALA A 148 -3.91 12.94 7.29
C ALA A 148 -5.18 13.77 7.49
N TRP A 149 -5.48 14.63 6.54
CA TRP A 149 -6.68 15.47 6.59
C TRP A 149 -7.26 15.71 5.21
N ILE A 150 -8.55 16.05 5.20
CA ILE A 150 -9.33 16.27 4.00
C ILE A 150 -9.72 17.73 3.93
N ASP A 151 -9.36 18.37 2.82
CA ASP A 151 -9.69 19.74 2.51
C ASP A 151 -10.53 19.81 1.24
N THR A 152 -11.22 20.93 1.05
CA THR A 152 -11.99 21.18 -0.18
C THR A 152 -11.65 22.51 -0.81
N GLY A 153 -11.57 22.56 -2.14
CA GLY A 153 -11.31 23.77 -2.92
C GLY A 153 -12.31 23.97 -4.04
N SER A 154 -12.18 25.09 -4.77
CA SER A 154 -12.99 25.37 -5.96
C SER A 154 -12.84 24.27 -7.02
N ALA A 155 -13.65 24.31 -8.09
CA ALA A 155 -13.51 23.37 -9.21
C ALA A 155 -12.58 23.89 -10.32
N ASP A 156 -12.26 25.17 -10.30
CA ASP A 156 -11.53 25.87 -11.35
C ASP A 156 -10.03 25.59 -11.22
N TYR A 157 -9.56 24.50 -11.83
CA TYR A 157 -8.16 24.03 -11.79
C TYR A 157 -7.13 25.15 -11.99
N TYR A 158 -6.64 25.73 -10.89
CA TYR A 158 -5.57 26.73 -10.87
C TYR A 158 -4.58 26.41 -9.74
N PRO A 159 -3.28 26.63 -9.94
CA PRO A 159 -2.24 26.21 -8.98
C PRO A 159 -2.30 26.92 -7.62
N ASN A 160 -3.20 27.90 -7.45
CA ASN A 160 -3.47 28.62 -6.20
C ASN A 160 -4.97 28.66 -5.91
N GLU A 161 -5.68 27.57 -6.19
CA GLU A 161 -7.13 27.56 -6.00
C GLU A 161 -7.54 27.90 -4.57
N PRO A 162 -8.51 28.82 -4.41
CA PRO A 162 -9.02 29.15 -3.09
C PRO A 162 -9.71 27.91 -2.50
N MET A 163 -9.35 27.61 -1.25
CA MET A 163 -10.12 26.68 -0.44
C MET A 163 -11.54 27.22 -0.29
N ILE A 164 -12.54 26.38 -0.51
CA ILE A 164 -13.93 26.75 -0.20
C ILE A 164 -14.14 26.66 1.32
N PRO A 165 -15.09 27.37 1.93
CA PRO A 165 -15.31 27.28 3.37
C PRO A 165 -15.60 25.84 3.82
N HIS A 166 -14.76 25.31 4.71
CA HIS A 166 -14.90 23.95 5.23
C HIS A 166 -14.29 23.78 6.62
N ILE A 167 -14.67 22.68 7.28
CA ILE A 167 -14.05 22.14 8.49
C ILE A 167 -13.41 20.82 8.08
N SER A 168 -12.08 20.75 8.11
CA SER A 168 -11.32 19.57 7.67
C SER A 168 -11.53 18.37 8.58
N GLY A 169 -11.86 17.23 7.99
CA GLY A 169 -11.80 15.92 8.63
C GLY A 169 -10.34 15.46 8.77
N ARG A 170 -10.02 14.81 9.90
CA ARG A 170 -8.65 14.39 10.24
C ARG A 170 -8.61 12.97 10.78
N ALA A 171 -7.49 12.29 10.57
CA ALA A 171 -7.12 11.04 11.20
C ALA A 171 -5.61 10.99 11.50
N THR A 172 -5.23 10.19 12.48
CA THR A 172 -3.83 9.84 12.75
C THR A 172 -3.70 8.34 12.87
N PHE A 173 -2.71 7.76 12.19
CA PHE A 173 -2.45 6.34 12.15
C PHE A 173 -0.95 6.08 11.94
N THR A 174 -0.53 4.81 12.02
CA THR A 174 0.87 4.40 11.83
C THR A 174 0.98 3.54 10.58
N LEU A 175 1.96 3.82 9.73
CA LEU A 175 2.29 3.01 8.56
C LEU A 175 3.58 2.23 8.80
N ASN A 176 3.64 1.02 8.24
CA ASN A 176 4.78 0.10 8.33
C ASN A 176 5.57 0.05 7.03
#